data_AF-A0A1U8A1P6-F1
#
_entry.id   AF-A0A1U8A1P6-F1
#
_cell.length_a   1.000
_cell.length_b   1.000
_cell.length_c   1.000
_cell.angle_alpha   90.00
_cell.angle_beta   90.00
_cell.angle_gamma   90.00
#
_symmetry.space_group_name_H-M   'P 1'
#
loop_
_entity.id
_entity.type
_entity.pdbx_description
1 polymer ?
#
loop_
_entity_poly.entity_id
_entity_poly.type
_entity_poly.pdbx_seq_one_letter_code
_entity_poly.pdbx_strand_id
1 'polypeptide(L)'
;MVFRYFFDELKRNKDEVKRNKDIPDLPAMVGAQGCVIPQLRTSFNCGSESFQINWYLLGCMLLARNKNLTSDDILDKGTDMPSLDPIKLKKMKHTVTEHSGDKTGRASDDSFLPGLNDDMVLDILAWTSRADYPSLACVNRKFKSLVSSGYLYKLRRHLGVIEHWVYLACISMPWEAFDPVRCKWMRLPALPCDVCFSSADKESLAVGTQLLVFGQELTGFAIWKYSLITHEWSRCPLMNLSRCLFGSSSHGEIAIIAGGSDKDGNALKSAEFYNSELGVWKNLPDMNLPRKMCSGFFMDGKFYVIGGVSGSESLTCGEEYNIETRTWRRINDMYPCPKRPLQCPPLVAVVNNQLYAADQTTNEVKKYNKMNNTWSVVGRLPLRADSNNGWGLAFRGCGDKLLVVGGQLGCGYVVLHYWCPEDGNNGETEWKVLSVRERSGAFVCNCAVMSC
;
A
#
# COMPACT_ATOMS: atom_id res chain seq x y z
N MET A 1 -18.70 1.38 -13.43
CA MET A 1 -20.02 2.05 -13.31
C MET A 1 -19.87 3.54 -13.02
N VAL A 2 -18.83 3.95 -12.28
CA VAL A 2 -18.48 5.34 -11.92
C VAL A 2 -17.85 6.10 -13.10
N PHE A 3 -16.89 5.52 -13.83
CA PHE A 3 -16.42 6.16 -15.08
C PHE A 3 -17.51 6.27 -16.16
N ARG A 4 -18.42 5.28 -16.24
CA ARG A 4 -19.52 5.30 -17.21
C ARG A 4 -20.57 6.36 -16.86
N TYR A 5 -20.90 6.52 -15.57
CA TYR A 5 -21.76 7.59 -15.08
C TYR A 5 -21.15 8.99 -15.26
N PHE A 6 -19.86 9.16 -14.92
CA PHE A 6 -19.16 10.44 -15.08
C PHE A 6 -19.07 10.88 -16.55
N PHE A 7 -18.81 9.94 -17.48
CA PHE A 7 -18.83 10.24 -18.92
C PHE A 7 -20.24 10.49 -19.47
N ASP A 8 -21.27 9.81 -18.98
CA ASP A 8 -22.66 10.03 -19.40
C ASP A 8 -23.20 11.39 -18.91
N GLU A 9 -22.71 11.88 -17.77
CA GLU A 9 -23.07 13.19 -17.20
C GLU A 9 -22.28 14.34 -17.85
N LEU A 10 -20.99 14.13 -18.18
CA LEU A 10 -20.21 15.06 -19.01
C LEU A 10 -20.74 15.18 -20.45
N LYS A 11 -21.28 14.10 -21.02
CA LYS A 11 -21.97 14.16 -22.32
C LYS A 11 -23.24 15.00 -22.23
N ARG A 12 -24.04 14.83 -21.17
CA ARG A 12 -25.27 15.61 -20.92
C ARG A 12 -24.98 17.12 -20.82
N ASN A 13 -23.91 17.51 -20.12
CA ASN A 13 -23.49 18.92 -20.01
C ASN A 13 -22.84 19.47 -21.31
N LYS A 14 -22.18 18.64 -22.13
CA LYS A 14 -21.65 19.08 -23.44
C LYS A 14 -22.75 19.40 -24.44
N ASP A 15 -23.90 18.74 -24.37
CA ASP A 15 -25.04 19.04 -25.24
C ASP A 15 -25.81 20.30 -24.81
N GLU A 16 -25.67 20.75 -23.56
CA GLU A 16 -26.12 22.08 -23.12
C GLU A 16 -25.15 23.20 -23.52
N VAL A 17 -23.83 22.95 -23.48
CA VAL A 17 -22.81 23.95 -23.86
C VAL A 17 -22.68 24.12 -25.38
N LYS A 18 -23.14 23.16 -26.19
CA LYS A 18 -23.22 23.29 -27.66
C LYS A 18 -24.21 24.34 -28.17
N ARG A 19 -24.95 25.04 -27.29
CA ARG A 19 -25.81 26.17 -27.67
C ARG A 19 -25.12 27.52 -27.75
N ASN A 20 -23.86 27.66 -27.31
CA ASN A 20 -23.09 28.90 -27.50
C ASN A 20 -21.74 28.58 -28.14
N LYS A 21 -21.70 28.67 -29.48
CA LYS A 21 -20.45 28.79 -30.24
C LYS A 21 -20.03 30.25 -30.22
N ASP A 22 -18.75 30.52 -29.99
CA ASP A 22 -17.90 31.28 -30.90
C ASP A 22 -16.42 31.13 -30.49
N ILE A 23 -15.59 30.76 -31.46
CA ILE A 23 -14.12 30.64 -31.40
C ILE A 23 -13.55 31.78 -32.27
N PRO A 24 -12.37 32.32 -31.95
CA PRO A 24 -11.35 32.34 -33.00
C PRO A 24 -9.97 31.82 -32.56
N ASP A 25 -9.20 31.49 -33.60
CA ASP A 25 -8.04 30.61 -33.70
C ASP A 25 -6.64 31.27 -33.59
N LEU A 26 -5.64 30.37 -33.46
CA LEU A 26 -4.20 30.42 -33.85
C LEU A 26 -3.17 31.20 -32.98
N PRO A 27 -1.83 30.93 -33.05
CA PRO A 27 -1.08 29.91 -33.79
C PRO A 27 0.06 29.15 -33.01
N ALA A 28 0.59 28.11 -33.66
CA ALA A 28 1.84 27.42 -33.35
C ALA A 28 3.10 28.23 -33.73
N MET A 29 4.26 27.94 -33.13
CA MET A 29 5.62 27.88 -33.76
C MET A 29 6.76 27.58 -32.74
N VAL A 30 7.61 26.61 -33.12
CA VAL A 30 9.09 26.59 -33.12
C VAL A 30 9.91 26.48 -31.81
N GLY A 31 10.48 25.27 -31.66
CA GLY A 31 11.90 24.90 -31.45
C GLY A 31 12.95 25.88 -30.90
N ALA A 32 13.70 25.39 -29.90
CA ALA A 32 15.09 25.78 -29.66
C ALA A 32 15.89 24.61 -29.06
N GLN A 33 17.02 24.32 -29.70
CA GLN A 33 18.04 23.34 -29.32
C GLN A 33 18.91 23.86 -28.16
N GLY A 34 19.50 22.91 -27.42
CA GLY A 34 20.86 23.04 -26.89
C GLY A 34 20.98 23.21 -25.38
N CYS A 35 21.43 22.17 -24.68
CA CYS A 35 22.40 22.36 -23.59
C CYS A 35 23.25 21.11 -23.35
N VAL A 36 24.51 21.39 -23.03
CA VAL A 36 25.71 20.56 -23.09
C VAL A 36 25.83 19.62 -21.89
N ILE A 37 26.32 18.40 -22.13
CA ILE A 37 26.74 17.40 -21.13
C ILE A 37 28.16 17.72 -20.67
N PRO A 38 28.46 17.83 -19.36
CA PRO A 38 29.83 17.79 -18.88
C PRO A 38 30.28 16.34 -18.67
N GLN A 39 31.30 15.94 -19.42
CA GLN A 39 32.10 14.75 -19.17
C GLN A 39 32.92 14.94 -17.87
N LEU A 40 32.81 14.00 -16.93
CA LEU A 40 33.78 13.83 -15.85
C LEU A 40 34.66 12.63 -16.18
N ARG A 41 35.85 12.91 -16.72
CA ARG A 41 37.01 12.02 -16.67
C ARG A 41 37.73 12.31 -15.35
N THR A 42 37.75 11.33 -14.45
CA THR A 42 38.82 11.22 -13.45
C THR A 42 39.30 9.78 -13.43
N SER A 43 40.52 9.61 -13.92
CA SER A 43 41.34 8.42 -13.89
C SER A 43 41.58 7.94 -12.46
N PHE A 44 41.35 6.66 -12.18
CA PHE A 44 41.98 5.96 -11.07
C PHE A 44 42.92 4.91 -11.64
N ASN A 45 44.22 5.14 -11.44
CA ASN A 45 45.29 4.20 -11.71
C ASN A 45 46.20 4.21 -10.46
N CYS A 46 45.96 3.28 -9.53
CA CYS A 46 46.87 2.77 -8.49
C CYS A 46 46.02 1.77 -7.68
N GLY A 47 46.29 0.47 -7.64
CA GLY A 47 47.39 -0.13 -6.91
C GLY A 47 46.77 -1.28 -6.11
N SER A 48 47.20 -2.50 -6.37
CA SER A 48 46.64 -3.73 -5.82
C SER A 48 47.03 -3.88 -4.35
N GLU A 49 46.24 -3.33 -3.40
CA GLU A 49 46.28 -3.76 -1.98
C GLU A 49 45.18 -3.19 -1.04
N SER A 50 44.10 -2.57 -1.55
CA SER A 50 43.09 -1.92 -0.67
C SER A 50 41.68 -2.52 -0.69
N PHE A 51 41.51 -3.81 -1.03
CA PHE A 51 40.19 -4.42 -1.24
C PHE A 51 39.49 -5.01 0.00
N GLN A 52 40.05 -4.89 1.22
CA GLN A 52 39.51 -5.57 2.41
C GLN A 52 38.84 -4.68 3.48
N ILE A 53 38.79 -3.35 3.32
CA ILE A 53 38.28 -2.44 4.38
C ILE A 53 36.88 -1.86 4.09
N ASN A 54 36.21 -2.21 2.98
CA ASN A 54 35.00 -1.48 2.56
C ASN A 54 33.64 -2.06 3.00
N TRP A 55 33.59 -3.29 3.54
CA TRP A 55 32.31 -3.96 3.84
C TRP A 55 31.80 -3.73 5.27
N TYR A 56 32.70 -3.61 6.24
CA TYR A 56 32.36 -3.26 7.62
C TYR A 56 31.85 -1.81 7.70
N LEU A 57 32.50 -0.89 6.98
CA LEU A 57 32.07 0.49 6.81
C LEU A 57 30.70 0.59 6.11
N LEU A 58 30.41 -0.26 5.11
CA LEU A 58 29.10 -0.28 4.48
C LEU A 58 28.02 -0.78 5.45
N GLY A 59 28.30 -1.82 6.25
CA GLY A 59 27.41 -2.29 7.31
C GLY A 59 27.16 -1.22 8.38
N CYS A 60 28.23 -0.56 8.85
CA CYS A 60 28.14 0.55 9.79
C CYS A 60 27.42 1.77 9.19
N MET A 61 27.62 2.09 7.91
CA MET A 61 26.91 3.20 7.24
C MET A 61 25.44 2.88 7.00
N LEU A 62 25.08 1.64 6.70
CA LEU A 62 23.68 1.21 6.58
C LEU A 62 22.97 1.19 7.93
N LEU A 63 23.68 0.84 9.01
CA LEU A 63 23.17 0.89 10.39
C LEU A 63 23.07 2.33 10.93
N ALA A 64 24.09 3.17 10.70
CA ALA A 64 24.11 4.56 11.14
C ALA A 64 23.09 5.44 10.41
N ARG A 65 22.74 5.10 9.16
CA ARG A 65 21.74 5.85 8.39
C ARG A 65 20.29 5.59 8.84
N ASN A 66 20.07 4.59 9.69
CA ASN A 66 18.72 4.17 10.15
C ASN A 66 18.41 4.57 11.59
N LYS A 67 19.32 5.28 12.30
CA LYS A 67 19.05 5.88 13.61
C LYS A 67 19.66 7.28 13.69
N ASN A 68 18.82 8.28 13.96
CA ASN A 68 19.26 9.56 14.51
C ASN A 68 19.82 9.32 15.91
N LEU A 69 21.09 8.95 16.01
CA LEU A 69 21.83 8.90 17.28
C LEU A 69 23.09 9.74 17.10
N THR A 70 23.11 10.90 17.78
CA THR A 70 24.31 11.72 17.96
C THR A 70 25.36 10.94 18.74
N SER A 71 26.63 11.17 18.42
CA SER A 71 27.77 10.30 18.72
C SER A 71 28.21 10.19 20.19
N ASP A 72 27.44 10.69 21.15
CA ASP A 72 27.99 11.00 22.49
C ASP A 72 27.52 10.09 23.64
N ASP A 73 26.67 9.09 23.40
CA ASP A 73 26.16 8.22 24.48
C ASP A 73 26.71 6.78 24.51
N ILE A 74 27.74 6.45 23.71
CA ILE A 74 28.41 5.14 23.77
C ILE A 74 29.61 5.23 24.70
N LEU A 75 29.38 5.42 26.01
CA LEU A 75 30.36 5.10 27.07
C LEU A 75 29.80 5.34 28.48
N ASP A 76 28.62 4.83 28.83
CA ASP A 76 28.45 4.25 30.17
C ASP A 76 27.14 3.47 30.32
N LYS A 77 27.20 2.48 31.24
CA LYS A 77 26.09 1.66 31.78
C LYS A 77 25.65 0.46 30.95
N GLY A 78 26.27 -0.67 31.29
CA GLY A 78 25.66 -1.98 31.06
C GLY A 78 24.49 -2.24 32.02
N THR A 79 23.46 -2.91 31.50
CA THR A 79 22.60 -3.84 32.27
C THR A 79 21.78 -4.71 31.31
N ASP A 80 22.01 -6.02 31.42
CA ASP A 80 21.13 -7.20 31.22
C ASP A 80 20.10 -7.24 30.07
N MET A 81 20.46 -8.02 29.04
CA MET A 81 19.52 -8.63 28.10
C MET A 81 18.93 -9.92 28.70
N PRO A 82 17.60 -10.14 28.68
CA PRO A 82 17.02 -11.41 29.12
C PRO A 82 17.33 -12.51 28.08
N SER A 83 17.84 -13.64 28.57
CA SER A 83 18.09 -14.84 27.79
C SER A 83 16.79 -15.39 27.19
N LEU A 84 16.72 -15.50 25.87
CA LEU A 84 15.65 -16.21 25.18
C LEU A 84 16.16 -17.56 24.70
N ASP A 85 15.55 -18.63 25.23
CA ASP A 85 15.79 -20.02 24.83
C ASP A 85 15.42 -20.27 23.36
N PRO A 86 16.17 -21.14 22.64
CA PRO A 86 15.96 -21.41 21.22
C PRO A 86 14.82 -22.41 20.98
N ILE A 87 13.67 -21.93 20.51
CA ILE A 87 12.57 -22.80 20.04
C ILE A 87 12.68 -23.03 18.52
N LYS A 88 13.23 -24.21 18.20
CA LYS A 88 13.29 -24.95 16.92
C LYS A 88 12.53 -24.36 15.71
N LEU A 89 13.26 -23.67 14.83
CA LEU A 89 12.99 -23.68 13.39
C LEU A 89 13.17 -25.12 12.87
N LYS A 90 12.10 -25.72 12.32
CA LYS A 90 12.24 -26.91 11.47
C LYS A 90 13.08 -26.51 10.25
N LYS A 91 14.36 -26.89 10.24
CA LYS A 91 15.26 -26.83 9.09
C LYS A 91 14.56 -27.45 7.86
N MET A 92 14.13 -26.61 6.92
CA MET A 92 13.93 -27.06 5.55
C MET A 92 15.34 -27.29 4.99
N LYS A 93 15.79 -28.55 4.96
CA LYS A 93 17.08 -28.91 4.38
C LYS A 93 17.04 -28.55 2.89
N HIS A 94 17.98 -27.73 2.45
CA HIS A 94 18.32 -27.61 1.05
C HIS A 94 18.84 -28.97 0.57
N THR A 95 18.15 -29.61 -0.37
CA THR A 95 18.64 -30.81 -1.04
C THR A 95 19.71 -30.38 -2.03
N VAL A 96 20.97 -30.46 -1.62
CA VAL A 96 22.12 -30.40 -2.53
C VAL A 96 22.32 -31.82 -3.06
N THR A 97 22.18 -31.99 -4.37
CA THR A 97 22.57 -33.21 -5.07
C THR A 97 24.09 -33.39 -4.92
N GLU A 98 24.51 -34.43 -4.20
CA GLU A 98 25.92 -34.80 -4.09
C GLU A 98 26.46 -35.22 -5.46
N HIS A 99 27.58 -34.63 -5.86
CA HIS A 99 28.48 -35.23 -6.84
C HIS A 99 29.76 -35.62 -6.11
N SER A 100 30.15 -36.88 -6.31
CA SER A 100 31.27 -37.53 -5.65
C SER A 100 32.59 -36.83 -5.94
N GLY A 101 33.24 -36.41 -4.86
CA GLY A 101 34.68 -36.18 -4.63
C GLY A 101 35.59 -35.83 -5.80
N ASP A 102 36.24 -34.67 -5.67
CA ASP A 102 37.71 -34.69 -5.70
C ASP A 102 38.31 -33.66 -4.73
N LYS A 103 39.35 -34.09 -3.99
CA LYS A 103 39.97 -33.33 -2.90
C LYS A 103 40.96 -32.30 -3.48
N THR A 104 40.55 -31.03 -3.51
CA THR A 104 41.50 -29.91 -3.49
C THR A 104 41.07 -28.87 -2.46
N GLY A 105 41.97 -28.57 -1.52
CA GLY A 105 41.73 -27.67 -0.41
C GLY A 105 41.57 -26.22 -0.86
N ARG A 106 40.33 -25.78 -1.00
CA ARG A 106 39.89 -24.42 -0.66
C ARG A 106 38.55 -24.60 0.05
N ALA A 107 38.49 -24.25 1.33
CA ALA A 107 37.21 -24.07 1.98
C ALA A 107 36.43 -23.06 1.13
N SER A 108 35.39 -23.53 0.44
CA SER A 108 34.40 -22.63 -0.16
C SER A 108 33.85 -21.85 1.02
N ASP A 109 34.26 -20.59 1.15
CA ASP A 109 33.69 -19.71 2.15
C ASP A 109 32.26 -19.41 1.70
N ASP A 110 31.37 -20.35 2.01
CA ASP A 110 29.95 -20.34 1.67
C ASP A 110 29.21 -19.26 2.46
N SER A 111 29.90 -18.40 3.22
CA SER A 111 29.32 -17.29 3.99
C SER A 111 28.81 -16.17 3.07
N PHE A 112 27.75 -15.46 3.48
CA PHE A 112 27.24 -14.30 2.74
C PHE A 112 28.25 -13.14 2.76
N LEU A 113 28.89 -12.93 3.90
CA LEU A 113 29.95 -11.94 4.10
C LEU A 113 31.10 -12.63 4.86
N PRO A 114 32.28 -12.78 4.24
CA PRO A 114 33.44 -13.36 4.90
C PRO A 114 33.73 -12.64 6.23
N GLY A 115 33.84 -13.39 7.31
CA GLY A 115 34.12 -12.86 8.66
C GLY A 115 32.88 -12.51 9.51
N LEU A 116 31.66 -12.67 8.98
CA LEU A 116 30.41 -12.53 9.72
C LEU A 116 29.62 -13.85 9.71
N ASN A 117 28.93 -14.16 10.82
CA ASN A 117 27.99 -15.28 10.84
C ASN A 117 26.80 -14.98 9.92
N ASP A 118 26.40 -15.95 9.11
CA ASP A 118 25.27 -15.85 8.17
C ASP A 118 23.97 -15.41 8.86
N ASP A 119 23.71 -15.84 10.10
CA ASP A 119 22.52 -15.39 10.86
C ASP A 119 22.53 -13.87 11.10
N MET A 120 23.67 -13.31 11.52
CA MET A 120 23.82 -11.86 11.72
C MET A 120 23.70 -11.10 10.39
N VAL A 121 24.24 -11.67 9.31
CA VAL A 121 24.11 -11.07 7.98
C VAL A 121 22.65 -11.04 7.55
N LEU A 122 21.90 -12.13 7.75
CA LEU A 122 20.48 -12.20 7.42
C LEU A 122 19.66 -11.17 8.21
N ASP A 123 19.95 -11.00 9.50
CA ASP A 123 19.33 -9.95 10.31
C ASP A 123 19.65 -8.57 9.73
N ILE A 124 20.93 -8.24 9.50
CA ILE A 124 21.34 -6.96 8.90
C ILE A 124 20.59 -6.71 7.58
N LEU A 125 20.54 -7.71 6.70
CA LEU A 125 19.84 -7.62 5.42
C LEU A 125 18.33 -7.43 5.59
N ALA A 126 17.71 -8.07 6.58
CA ALA A 126 16.31 -7.86 6.90
C ALA A 126 16.02 -6.42 7.37
N TRP A 127 16.97 -5.77 8.05
CA TRP A 127 16.87 -4.37 8.46
C TRP A 127 17.16 -3.36 7.34
N THR A 128 17.74 -3.79 6.22
CA THR A 128 17.94 -2.90 5.06
C THR A 128 16.60 -2.52 4.41
N SER A 129 16.56 -1.35 3.76
CA SER A 129 15.36 -0.91 3.05
C SER A 129 15.11 -1.80 1.84
N ARG A 130 13.84 -2.09 1.58
CA ARG A 130 13.40 -2.82 0.40
C ARG A 130 13.79 -2.13 -0.91
N ALA A 131 14.06 -0.83 -0.90
CA ALA A 131 14.57 -0.09 -2.06
C ALA A 131 15.96 -0.58 -2.53
N ASP A 132 16.74 -1.21 -1.64
CA ASP A 132 18.10 -1.69 -1.92
C ASP A 132 18.13 -3.16 -2.36
N TYR A 133 17.01 -3.89 -2.23
CA TYR A 133 16.94 -5.30 -2.58
C TYR A 133 17.32 -5.61 -4.04
N PRO A 134 16.93 -4.79 -5.04
CA PRO A 134 17.41 -4.98 -6.41
C PRO A 134 18.94 -4.87 -6.52
N SER A 135 19.56 -3.92 -5.79
CA SER A 135 21.00 -3.76 -5.77
C SER A 135 21.70 -4.92 -5.05
N LEU A 136 21.12 -5.41 -3.94
CA LEU A 136 21.60 -6.60 -3.24
C LEU A 136 21.54 -7.84 -4.15
N ALA A 137 20.45 -8.02 -4.89
CA ALA A 137 20.30 -9.12 -5.83
C ALA A 137 21.35 -9.10 -6.97
N CYS A 138 21.96 -7.96 -7.26
CA CYS A 138 23.03 -7.83 -8.25
C CYS A 138 24.42 -8.23 -7.75
N VAL A 139 24.61 -8.41 -6.43
CA VAL A 139 25.94 -8.70 -5.86
C VAL A 139 26.46 -10.06 -6.32
N ASN A 140 25.69 -11.13 -6.12
CA ASN A 140 26.01 -12.47 -6.62
C ASN A 140 24.75 -13.37 -6.67
N ARG A 141 24.91 -14.62 -7.15
CA ARG A 141 23.81 -15.59 -7.25
C ARG A 141 23.17 -15.95 -5.90
N LYS A 142 23.94 -15.96 -4.80
CA LYS A 142 23.45 -16.26 -3.44
C LYS A 142 22.53 -15.14 -2.95
N PHE A 143 22.95 -13.87 -3.05
CA PHE A 143 22.09 -12.73 -2.72
C PHE A 143 20.86 -12.63 -3.62
N LYS A 144 21.01 -12.89 -4.93
CA LYS A 144 19.87 -12.97 -5.85
C LYS A 144 18.86 -14.02 -5.40
N SER A 145 19.34 -15.23 -5.09
CA SER A 145 18.48 -16.32 -4.61
C SER A 145 17.80 -15.99 -3.29
N LEU A 146 18.52 -15.34 -2.35
CA LEU A 146 17.98 -14.91 -1.07
C LEU A 146 16.83 -13.91 -1.26
N VAL A 147 17.04 -12.85 -2.04
CA VAL A 147 16.00 -11.83 -2.31
C VAL A 147 14.80 -12.45 -3.03
N SER A 148 15.03 -13.24 -4.08
CA SER A 148 13.96 -13.88 -4.86
C SER A 148 13.23 -15.03 -4.13
N SER A 149 13.77 -15.54 -3.02
CA SER A 149 13.11 -16.59 -2.23
C SER A 149 11.94 -16.06 -1.39
N GLY A 150 11.90 -14.75 -1.15
CA GLY A 150 10.96 -14.14 -0.20
C GLY A 150 11.32 -14.36 1.28
N TYR A 151 12.44 -15.02 1.59
CA TYR A 151 12.86 -15.31 2.96
C TYR A 151 13.04 -14.04 3.80
N LEU A 152 13.65 -12.99 3.23
CA LEU A 152 13.86 -11.72 3.94
C LEU A 152 12.53 -11.08 4.37
N TYR A 153 11.45 -11.19 3.59
CA TYR A 153 10.14 -10.68 4.00
C TYR A 153 9.57 -11.47 5.18
N LYS A 154 9.78 -12.80 5.22
CA LYS A 154 9.37 -13.63 6.36
C LYS A 154 10.17 -13.29 7.61
N LEU A 155 11.48 -13.08 7.46
CA LEU A 155 12.36 -12.71 8.56
C LEU A 155 12.02 -11.34 9.12
N ARG A 156 11.77 -10.34 8.27
CA ARG A 156 11.30 -9.00 8.68
C ARG A 156 10.05 -9.05 9.53
N ARG A 157 9.06 -9.87 9.13
CA ARG A 157 7.84 -10.08 9.93
C ARG A 157 8.14 -10.67 11.30
N HIS A 158 9.07 -11.64 11.37
CA HIS A 158 9.48 -12.22 12.65
C HIS A 158 10.20 -11.22 13.55
N LEU A 159 11.05 -10.36 12.97
CA LEU A 159 11.79 -9.31 13.68
C LEU A 159 10.96 -8.05 13.97
N GLY A 160 9.71 -7.98 13.49
CA GLY A 160 8.87 -6.79 13.63
C GLY A 160 9.34 -5.58 12.81
N VAL A 161 10.16 -5.79 11.78
CA VAL A 161 10.62 -4.73 10.87
C VAL A 161 9.53 -4.44 9.85
N ILE A 162 8.97 -3.23 9.90
CA ILE A 162 7.88 -2.81 9.03
C ILE A 162 8.33 -1.64 8.17
N GLU A 163 8.18 -1.76 6.86
CA GLU A 163 8.39 -0.65 5.93
C GLU A 163 7.12 -0.47 5.08
N HIS A 164 6.58 0.74 5.09
CA HIS A 164 5.35 1.08 4.39
C HIS A 164 5.66 1.62 3.00
N TRP A 165 5.05 1.05 1.96
CA TRP A 165 5.13 1.58 0.60
C TRP A 165 3.73 1.88 0.08
N VAL A 166 3.58 2.99 -0.63
CA VAL A 166 2.30 3.46 -1.17
C VAL A 166 2.23 3.07 -2.63
N TYR A 167 1.27 2.22 -2.99
CA TYR A 167 1.03 1.80 -4.37
C TYR A 167 -0.17 2.56 -4.90
N LEU A 168 0.00 3.24 -6.04
CA LEU A 168 -1.03 4.06 -6.64
C LEU A 168 -1.12 3.88 -8.15
N ALA A 169 -2.34 4.04 -8.65
CA ALA A 169 -2.63 4.14 -10.07
C ALA A 169 -3.49 5.38 -10.32
N CYS A 170 -3.07 6.21 -11.26
CA CYS A 170 -3.81 7.39 -11.72
C CYS A 170 -4.38 7.13 -13.12
N ILE A 171 -5.40 7.89 -13.55
CA ILE A 171 -6.15 7.66 -14.82
C ILE A 171 -5.27 7.41 -16.04
N SER A 172 -4.11 8.08 -16.13
CA SER A 172 -3.22 8.02 -17.30
C SER A 172 -1.86 7.40 -17.02
N MET A 173 -1.70 6.74 -15.86
CA MET A 173 -0.41 6.22 -15.42
C MET A 173 -0.44 4.73 -15.13
N PRO A 174 0.67 4.01 -15.40
CA PRO A 174 0.86 2.67 -14.88
C PRO A 174 0.86 2.69 -13.35
N TRP A 175 0.79 1.50 -12.75
CA TRP A 175 1.01 1.37 -11.32
C TRP A 175 2.39 1.88 -10.93
N GLU A 176 2.44 2.70 -9.88
CA GLU A 176 3.66 3.20 -9.28
C GLU A 176 3.65 2.89 -7.79
N ALA A 177 4.83 2.64 -7.25
CA ALA A 177 5.05 2.50 -5.82
C ALA A 177 5.95 3.63 -5.35
N PHE A 178 5.63 4.17 -4.19
CA PHE A 178 6.37 5.25 -3.56
C PHE A 178 6.85 4.79 -2.18
N ASP A 179 8.14 4.99 -1.93
CA ASP A 179 8.79 4.82 -0.63
C ASP A 179 8.73 6.17 0.13
N PRO A 180 7.90 6.28 1.19
CA PRO A 180 7.77 7.47 2.02
C PRO A 180 9.04 7.84 2.80
N VAL A 181 9.91 6.88 3.09
CA VAL A 181 11.09 7.10 3.93
C VAL A 181 12.23 7.65 3.09
N ARG A 182 12.43 7.09 1.89
CA ARG A 182 13.50 7.52 0.97
C ARG A 182 13.03 8.49 -0.11
N CYS A 183 11.75 8.84 -0.11
CA CYS A 183 11.10 9.68 -1.12
C CYS A 183 11.38 9.20 -2.55
N LYS A 184 11.35 7.88 -2.77
CA LYS A 184 11.72 7.27 -4.05
C LYS A 184 10.52 6.66 -4.74
N TRP A 185 10.40 6.94 -6.03
CA TRP A 185 9.37 6.37 -6.90
C TRP A 185 9.90 5.15 -7.66
N MET A 186 9.05 4.15 -7.80
CA MET A 186 9.30 2.94 -8.57
C MET A 186 8.10 2.65 -9.46
N ARG A 187 8.36 2.34 -10.73
CA ARG A 187 7.32 1.95 -11.69
C ARG A 187 7.14 0.44 -11.65
N LEU A 188 5.90 -0.03 -11.55
CA LEU A 188 5.58 -1.44 -11.68
C LEU A 188 5.48 -1.84 -13.17
N PRO A 189 5.65 -3.15 -13.49
CA PRO A 189 5.35 -3.65 -14.82
C PRO A 189 3.91 -3.32 -15.22
N ALA A 190 3.67 -3.21 -16.54
CA ALA A 190 2.33 -3.00 -17.05
C ALA A 190 1.40 -4.15 -16.64
N LEU A 191 0.19 -3.80 -16.20
CA LEU A 191 -0.84 -4.77 -15.86
C LEU A 191 -1.33 -5.45 -17.14
N PRO A 192 -1.22 -6.79 -17.28
CA PRO A 192 -1.57 -7.49 -18.52
C PRO A 192 -3.08 -7.78 -18.58
N CYS A 193 -3.90 -6.74 -18.53
CA CYS A 193 -5.36 -6.83 -18.54
C CYS A 193 -5.96 -6.40 -19.89
N ASP A 194 -7.23 -6.74 -20.12
CA ASP A 194 -7.95 -6.27 -21.31
C ASP A 194 -8.38 -4.78 -21.16
N VAL A 195 -8.91 -4.24 -22.26
CA VAL A 195 -9.39 -2.84 -22.33
C VAL A 195 -10.58 -2.59 -21.41
N CYS A 196 -11.39 -3.62 -21.12
CA CYS A 196 -12.52 -3.49 -20.22
C CYS A 196 -12.02 -3.27 -18.78
N PHE A 197 -11.07 -4.09 -18.34
CA PHE A 197 -10.46 -3.97 -17.03
C PHE A 197 -9.70 -2.67 -16.88
N SER A 198 -8.91 -2.26 -17.88
CA SER A 198 -8.18 -0.99 -17.82
C SER A 198 -9.10 0.20 -17.63
N SER A 199 -10.29 0.17 -18.25
CA SER A 199 -11.27 1.27 -18.24
C SER A 199 -12.34 1.16 -17.14
N ALA A 200 -12.48 -0.01 -16.52
CA ALA A 200 -13.42 -0.24 -15.44
C ALA A 200 -12.91 0.33 -14.11
N ASP A 201 -13.86 0.59 -13.21
CA ASP A 201 -13.54 0.88 -11.81
C ASP A 201 -12.86 -0.35 -11.21
N LYS A 202 -11.84 -0.11 -10.41
CA LYS A 202 -11.07 -1.16 -9.75
C LYS A 202 -11.06 -0.92 -8.26
N GLU A 203 -10.85 -1.98 -7.51
CA GLU A 203 -10.46 -1.90 -6.11
C GLU A 203 -9.06 -2.46 -5.92
N SER A 204 -8.38 -2.00 -4.87
CA SER A 204 -7.00 -2.39 -4.62
C SER A 204 -6.76 -2.68 -3.15
N LEU A 205 -6.08 -3.79 -2.86
CA LEU A 205 -5.78 -4.22 -1.51
C LEU A 205 -4.35 -4.79 -1.46
N ALA A 206 -3.54 -4.32 -0.52
CA ALA A 206 -2.24 -4.91 -0.24
C ALA A 206 -2.38 -5.96 0.86
N VAL A 207 -1.78 -7.15 0.71
CA VAL A 207 -1.81 -8.23 1.69
C VAL A 207 -0.50 -9.02 1.63
N GLY A 208 0.17 -9.17 2.77
CA GLY A 208 1.52 -9.72 2.84
C GLY A 208 2.47 -9.03 1.86
N THR A 209 3.02 -9.79 0.91
CA THR A 209 3.91 -9.29 -0.16
C THR A 209 3.21 -9.16 -1.51
N GLN A 210 1.88 -9.06 -1.52
CA GLN A 210 1.05 -9.05 -2.73
C GLN A 210 0.18 -7.79 -2.78
N LEU A 211 0.09 -7.18 -3.96
CA LEU A 211 -0.91 -6.17 -4.28
C LEU A 211 -1.99 -6.80 -5.15
N LEU A 212 -3.22 -6.84 -4.65
CA LEU A 212 -4.40 -7.33 -5.36
C LEU A 212 -5.14 -6.16 -6.01
N VAL A 213 -5.55 -6.35 -7.26
CA VAL A 213 -6.35 -5.41 -8.03
C VAL A 213 -7.58 -6.15 -8.54
N PHE A 214 -8.75 -5.75 -8.03
CA PHE A 214 -10.05 -6.32 -8.36
C PHE A 214 -10.70 -5.45 -9.43
N GLY A 215 -11.33 -6.08 -10.41
CA GLY A 215 -12.02 -5.37 -11.47
C GLY A 215 -12.82 -6.32 -12.34
N GLN A 216 -13.20 -5.83 -13.52
CA GLN A 216 -14.03 -6.55 -14.47
C GLN A 216 -13.38 -6.57 -15.85
N GLU A 217 -13.19 -7.78 -16.38
CA GLU A 217 -12.80 -8.06 -17.75
C GLU A 217 -14.03 -8.37 -18.61
N LEU A 218 -13.82 -8.53 -19.91
CA LEU A 218 -14.89 -8.90 -20.86
C LEU A 218 -15.60 -10.20 -20.47
N THR A 219 -14.88 -11.15 -19.90
CA THR A 219 -15.41 -12.48 -19.51
C THR A 219 -16.03 -12.50 -18.10
N GLY A 220 -15.86 -11.43 -17.31
CA GLY A 220 -16.40 -11.35 -15.95
C GLY A 220 -15.45 -10.70 -14.95
N PHE A 221 -15.71 -10.93 -13.66
CA PHE A 221 -14.83 -10.43 -12.60
C PHE A 221 -13.46 -11.08 -12.67
N ALA A 222 -12.42 -10.27 -12.45
CA ALA A 222 -11.04 -10.70 -12.47
C ALA A 222 -10.27 -10.08 -11.30
N ILE A 223 -9.27 -10.82 -10.82
CA ILE A 223 -8.34 -10.35 -9.80
C ILE A 223 -6.92 -10.56 -10.31
N TRP A 224 -6.18 -9.46 -10.40
CA TRP A 224 -4.76 -9.46 -10.71
C TRP A 224 -3.95 -9.29 -9.43
N LYS A 225 -2.88 -10.06 -9.28
CA LYS A 225 -1.94 -9.91 -8.17
C LYS A 225 -0.54 -9.56 -8.68
N TYR A 226 0.05 -8.52 -8.09
CA TYR A 226 1.46 -8.22 -8.23
C TYR A 226 2.23 -8.79 -7.05
N SER A 227 3.28 -9.55 -7.33
CA SER A 227 4.15 -10.15 -6.31
C SER A 227 5.42 -9.30 -6.14
N LEU A 228 5.73 -8.89 -4.91
CA LEU A 228 7.00 -8.22 -4.62
C LEU A 228 8.21 -9.13 -4.74
N ILE A 229 8.01 -10.44 -4.60
CA ILE A 229 9.11 -11.41 -4.59
C ILE A 229 9.61 -11.66 -6.02
N THR A 230 8.67 -11.80 -6.96
CA THR A 230 8.98 -12.08 -8.37
C THR A 230 8.96 -10.83 -9.24
N HIS A 231 8.43 -9.72 -8.73
CA HIS A 231 8.19 -8.47 -9.48
C HIS A 231 7.32 -8.66 -10.73
N GLU A 232 6.36 -9.58 -10.67
CA GLU A 232 5.49 -9.92 -11.80
C GLU A 232 4.01 -9.88 -11.45
N TRP A 233 3.19 -9.59 -12.46
CA TRP A 233 1.74 -9.73 -12.40
C TRP A 233 1.34 -11.17 -12.73
N SER A 234 0.39 -11.69 -11.97
CA SER A 234 -0.23 -12.99 -12.25
C SER A 234 -1.71 -12.95 -11.91
N ARG A 235 -2.47 -13.93 -12.41
CA ARG A 235 -3.87 -14.09 -12.00
C ARG A 235 -3.96 -14.55 -10.56
N CYS A 236 -4.81 -13.88 -9.79
CA CYS A 236 -5.20 -14.34 -8.47
C CYS A 236 -6.41 -15.26 -8.60
N PRO A 237 -6.51 -16.33 -7.78
CA PRO A 237 -7.74 -17.10 -7.67
C PRO A 237 -8.94 -16.20 -7.39
N LEU A 238 -10.05 -16.51 -8.02
CA LEU A 238 -11.31 -15.78 -7.85
C LEU A 238 -11.85 -15.98 -6.44
N MET A 239 -12.59 -14.98 -5.97
CA MET A 239 -13.44 -15.10 -4.77
C MET A 239 -14.49 -16.19 -4.98
N ASN A 240 -14.95 -16.80 -3.89
CA ASN A 240 -16.04 -17.77 -3.93
C ASN A 240 -17.33 -17.13 -4.47
N LEU A 241 -17.58 -15.87 -4.07
CA LEU A 241 -18.63 -15.05 -4.64
C LEU A 241 -18.02 -13.77 -5.20
N SER A 242 -18.04 -13.65 -6.52
CA SER A 242 -17.55 -12.47 -7.23
C SER A 242 -18.37 -11.23 -6.87
N ARG A 243 -17.68 -10.13 -6.57
CA ARG A 243 -18.26 -8.91 -6.01
C ARG A 243 -17.44 -7.66 -6.34
N CYS A 244 -18.06 -6.50 -6.20
CA CYS A 244 -17.42 -5.18 -6.16
C CYS A 244 -18.05 -4.31 -5.06
N LEU A 245 -17.52 -3.12 -4.81
CA LEU A 245 -18.01 -2.13 -3.83
C LEU A 245 -18.06 -2.66 -2.39
N PHE A 246 -17.13 -3.54 -2.05
CA PHE A 246 -17.05 -4.21 -0.75
C PHE A 246 -16.11 -3.47 0.20
N GLY A 247 -16.32 -3.67 1.51
CA GLY A 247 -15.34 -3.23 2.50
C GLY A 247 -14.18 -4.21 2.53
N SER A 248 -12.95 -3.71 2.48
CA SER A 248 -11.76 -4.57 2.53
C SER A 248 -10.65 -3.98 3.38
N SER A 249 -9.87 -4.86 4.01
CA SER A 249 -8.66 -4.51 4.75
C SER A 249 -7.79 -5.74 4.96
N SER A 250 -6.54 -5.51 5.32
CA SER A 250 -5.56 -6.56 5.57
C SER A 250 -4.85 -6.37 6.90
N HIS A 251 -4.38 -7.49 7.45
CA HIS A 251 -3.56 -7.53 8.64
C HIS A 251 -2.50 -8.62 8.44
N GLY A 252 -1.25 -8.23 8.20
CA GLY A 252 -0.21 -9.17 7.80
C GLY A 252 -0.54 -9.88 6.47
N GLU A 253 -0.50 -11.20 6.48
CA GLU A 253 -0.73 -12.09 5.33
C GLU A 253 -2.21 -12.40 5.07
N ILE A 254 -3.09 -11.84 5.89
CA ILE A 254 -4.52 -12.06 5.77
C ILE A 254 -5.24 -10.81 5.28
N ALA A 255 -6.20 -11.02 4.41
CA ALA A 255 -7.13 -10.01 3.92
C ALA A 255 -8.56 -10.47 4.19
N ILE A 256 -9.41 -9.54 4.61
CA ILE A 256 -10.85 -9.78 4.74
C ILE A 256 -11.58 -8.80 3.82
N ILE A 257 -12.56 -9.34 3.10
CA ILE A 257 -13.52 -8.59 2.32
C ILE A 257 -14.92 -8.89 2.86
N ALA A 258 -15.78 -7.88 2.92
CA ALA A 258 -17.13 -8.02 3.45
C ALA A 258 -18.13 -7.17 2.69
N GLY A 259 -19.30 -7.75 2.42
CA GLY A 259 -20.36 -7.10 1.67
C GLY A 259 -20.03 -6.94 0.19
N GLY A 260 -20.39 -5.80 -0.38
CA GLY A 260 -20.31 -5.51 -1.80
C GLY A 260 -21.58 -5.85 -2.55
N SER A 261 -21.50 -5.77 -3.87
CA SER A 261 -22.55 -6.15 -4.81
C SER A 261 -22.10 -7.27 -5.73
N ASP A 262 -23.00 -8.21 -5.98
CA ASP A 262 -22.82 -9.23 -7.01
C ASP A 262 -22.98 -8.65 -8.43
N LYS A 263 -22.90 -9.53 -9.43
CA LYS A 263 -23.09 -9.19 -10.85
C LYS A 263 -24.47 -8.56 -11.17
N ASP A 264 -25.49 -8.87 -10.36
CA ASP A 264 -26.86 -8.40 -10.54
C ASP A 264 -27.10 -7.10 -9.73
N GLY A 265 -26.09 -6.63 -9.00
CA GLY A 265 -26.13 -5.40 -8.22
C GLY A 265 -26.74 -5.56 -6.82
N ASN A 266 -27.03 -6.79 -6.39
CA ASN A 266 -27.61 -7.07 -5.07
C ASN A 266 -26.57 -6.89 -3.98
N ALA A 267 -26.95 -6.22 -2.89
CA ALA A 267 -26.07 -6.08 -1.74
C ALA A 267 -25.86 -7.43 -1.04
N LEU A 268 -24.61 -7.73 -0.67
CA LEU A 268 -24.21 -8.99 -0.09
C LEU A 268 -24.03 -8.87 1.41
N LYS A 269 -24.39 -9.93 2.15
CA LYS A 269 -24.04 -10.11 3.57
C LYS A 269 -22.83 -11.01 3.79
N SER A 270 -22.38 -11.71 2.75
CA SER A 270 -21.25 -12.63 2.85
C SER A 270 -19.93 -11.90 3.03
N ALA A 271 -19.00 -12.55 3.70
CA ALA A 271 -17.63 -12.10 3.86
C ALA A 271 -16.67 -13.24 3.49
N GLU A 272 -15.50 -12.87 3.00
CA GLU A 272 -14.46 -13.82 2.62
C GLU A 272 -13.11 -13.39 3.17
N PHE A 273 -12.31 -14.38 3.49
CA PHE A 273 -10.95 -14.27 3.98
C PHE A 273 -9.99 -14.81 2.94
N TYR A 274 -8.92 -14.07 2.65
CA TYR A 274 -7.83 -14.48 1.77
C TYR A 274 -6.54 -14.61 2.56
N ASN A 275 -5.85 -15.74 2.39
CA ASN A 275 -4.49 -15.93 2.89
C ASN A 275 -3.51 -15.81 1.73
N SER A 276 -2.61 -14.82 1.77
CA SER A 276 -1.68 -14.55 0.66
C SER A 276 -0.60 -15.62 0.50
N GLU A 277 -0.22 -16.34 1.55
CA GLU A 277 0.79 -17.40 1.51
C GLU A 277 0.23 -18.69 0.90
N LEU A 278 -1.05 -19.00 1.18
CA LEU A 278 -1.73 -20.15 0.61
C LEU A 278 -2.36 -19.84 -0.76
N GLY A 279 -2.67 -18.57 -1.02
CA GLY A 279 -3.37 -18.14 -2.23
C GLY A 279 -4.81 -18.62 -2.30
N VAL A 280 -5.50 -18.77 -1.16
CA VAL A 280 -6.85 -19.36 -1.10
C VAL A 280 -7.84 -18.41 -0.42
N TRP A 281 -9.03 -18.29 -1.02
CA TRP A 281 -10.20 -17.62 -0.45
C TRP A 281 -11.04 -18.61 0.36
N LYS A 282 -11.48 -18.21 1.55
CA LYS A 282 -12.37 -18.98 2.40
C LYS A 282 -13.56 -18.12 2.81
N ASN A 283 -14.75 -18.72 2.82
CA ASN A 283 -15.94 -18.06 3.34
C ASN A 283 -15.80 -17.84 4.85
N LEU A 284 -16.20 -16.66 5.29
CA LEU A 284 -16.46 -16.35 6.69
C LEU A 284 -17.97 -16.46 6.96
N PRO A 285 -18.39 -16.51 8.24
CA PRO A 285 -19.79 -16.35 8.59
C PRO A 285 -20.35 -15.05 7.99
N ASP A 286 -21.62 -15.09 7.61
CA ASP A 286 -22.31 -13.90 7.09
C ASP A 286 -22.39 -12.80 8.15
N MET A 287 -22.33 -11.56 7.69
CA MET A 287 -22.72 -10.38 8.46
C MET A 287 -24.22 -10.42 8.79
N ASN A 288 -24.61 -9.58 9.74
CA ASN A 288 -26.00 -9.43 10.15
C ASN A 288 -26.84 -8.71 9.08
N LEU A 289 -26.25 -7.77 8.34
CA LEU A 289 -26.92 -7.04 7.26
C LEU A 289 -26.15 -7.09 5.95
N PRO A 290 -26.85 -7.18 4.81
CA PRO A 290 -26.22 -6.97 3.51
C PRO A 290 -25.83 -5.50 3.34
N ARG A 291 -24.69 -5.23 2.70
CA ARG A 291 -24.23 -3.86 2.43
C ARG A 291 -23.35 -3.79 1.20
N LYS A 292 -23.48 -2.72 0.42
CA LYS A 292 -22.56 -2.33 -0.68
C LYS A 292 -22.13 -0.87 -0.53
N MET A 293 -21.09 -0.45 -1.24
CA MET A 293 -20.47 0.89 -1.09
C MET A 293 -19.98 1.15 0.35
N CYS A 294 -19.41 0.12 0.98
CA CYS A 294 -18.97 0.15 2.37
C CYS A 294 -17.44 0.12 2.47
N SER A 295 -16.91 0.43 3.65
CA SER A 295 -15.46 0.45 3.89
C SER A 295 -15.08 -0.48 5.03
N GLY A 296 -13.98 -1.21 4.85
CA GLY A 296 -13.45 -2.16 5.82
C GLY A 296 -12.13 -1.67 6.42
N PHE A 297 -11.85 -2.04 7.66
CA PHE A 297 -10.58 -1.70 8.33
C PHE A 297 -10.31 -2.63 9.51
N PHE A 298 -9.04 -2.81 9.86
CA PHE A 298 -8.64 -3.46 11.10
C PHE A 298 -8.46 -2.44 12.22
N MET A 299 -9.03 -2.72 13.39
CA MET A 299 -8.90 -1.93 14.62
C MET A 299 -9.08 -2.90 15.80
N ASP A 300 -8.43 -2.71 16.93
CA ASP A 300 -8.59 -3.53 18.15
C ASP A 300 -8.44 -5.06 17.89
N GLY A 301 -7.56 -5.43 16.95
CA GLY A 301 -7.36 -6.84 16.56
C GLY A 301 -8.54 -7.49 15.81
N LYS A 302 -9.55 -6.70 15.42
CA LYS A 302 -10.77 -7.15 14.75
C LYS A 302 -10.95 -6.47 13.41
N PHE A 303 -11.73 -7.08 12.53
CA PHE A 303 -12.11 -6.48 11.26
C PHE A 303 -13.43 -5.76 11.41
N TYR A 304 -13.51 -4.51 10.97
CA TYR A 304 -14.72 -3.70 11.01
C TYR A 304 -15.17 -3.38 9.59
N VAL A 305 -16.48 -3.24 9.42
CA VAL A 305 -17.09 -2.71 8.19
C VAL A 305 -18.14 -1.67 8.56
N ILE A 306 -18.09 -0.50 7.91
CA ILE A 306 -18.99 0.62 8.20
C ILE A 306 -19.57 1.24 6.93
N GLY A 307 -20.67 1.97 7.13
CA GLY A 307 -21.40 2.67 6.08
C GLY A 307 -21.97 1.73 5.01
N GLY A 308 -22.12 2.28 3.81
CA GLY A 308 -22.77 1.62 2.70
C GLY A 308 -24.29 1.67 2.77
N VAL A 309 -24.90 0.97 1.81
CA VAL A 309 -26.34 0.92 1.62
C VAL A 309 -26.84 -0.52 1.57
N SER A 310 -28.04 -0.72 2.10
CA SER A 310 -28.81 -1.97 2.00
C SER A 310 -30.15 -1.64 1.34
N GLY A 311 -30.36 -2.12 0.12
CA GLY A 311 -31.52 -1.71 -0.68
C GLY A 311 -31.50 -0.20 -0.95
N SER A 312 -32.54 0.51 -0.51
CA SER A 312 -32.66 1.98 -0.59
C SER A 312 -32.17 2.71 0.66
N GLU A 313 -31.80 1.99 1.72
CA GLU A 313 -31.47 2.59 3.02
C GLU A 313 -29.95 2.71 3.22
N SER A 314 -29.54 3.86 3.75
CA SER A 314 -28.17 4.11 4.20
C SER A 314 -27.95 3.53 5.59
N LEU A 315 -26.89 2.75 5.77
CA LEU A 315 -26.60 2.09 7.04
C LEU A 315 -25.80 3.00 7.96
N THR A 316 -26.33 3.29 9.15
CA THR A 316 -25.59 3.97 10.22
C THR A 316 -24.79 3.00 11.09
N CYS A 317 -25.18 1.73 11.11
CA CYS A 317 -24.50 0.72 11.91
C CYS A 317 -23.19 0.22 11.24
N GLY A 318 -22.19 -0.01 12.08
CA GLY A 318 -21.03 -0.80 11.75
C GLY A 318 -21.20 -2.24 12.19
N GLU A 319 -20.34 -3.12 11.71
CA GLU A 319 -20.21 -4.49 12.21
C GLU A 319 -18.74 -4.82 12.42
N GLU A 320 -18.44 -5.50 13.51
CA GLU A 320 -17.10 -6.01 13.81
C GLU A 320 -17.08 -7.53 13.74
N TYR A 321 -16.04 -8.09 13.15
CA TYR A 321 -15.75 -9.51 13.10
C TYR A 321 -14.57 -9.81 14.00
N ASN A 322 -14.81 -10.66 15.00
CA ASN A 322 -13.75 -11.22 15.83
C ASN A 322 -13.24 -12.51 15.17
N ILE A 323 -11.95 -12.52 14.81
CA ILE A 323 -11.29 -13.65 14.13
C ILE A 323 -11.17 -14.87 15.06
N GLU A 324 -10.95 -14.66 16.36
CA GLU A 324 -10.77 -15.73 17.35
C GLU A 324 -12.09 -16.46 17.61
N THR A 325 -13.16 -15.70 17.87
CA THR A 325 -14.49 -16.27 18.13
C THR A 325 -15.26 -16.60 16.86
N ARG A 326 -14.79 -16.10 15.71
CA ARG A 326 -15.43 -16.20 14.39
C ARG A 326 -16.86 -15.69 14.38
N THR A 327 -17.12 -14.57 15.05
CA THR A 327 -18.47 -14.00 15.14
C THR A 327 -18.51 -12.54 14.73
N TRP A 328 -19.65 -12.13 14.17
CA TRP A 328 -19.97 -10.74 13.88
C TRP A 328 -20.79 -10.12 15.01
N ARG A 329 -20.47 -8.88 15.36
CA ARG A 329 -21.24 -8.07 16.30
C ARG A 329 -21.62 -6.74 15.65
N ARG A 330 -22.90 -6.39 15.71
CA ARG A 330 -23.42 -5.12 15.21
C ARG A 330 -23.16 -3.99 16.22
N ILE A 331 -22.75 -2.83 15.69
CA ILE A 331 -22.51 -1.60 16.44
C ILE A 331 -23.45 -0.53 15.87
N ASN A 332 -24.45 -0.15 16.65
CA ASN A 332 -25.43 0.85 16.23
C ASN A 332 -24.79 2.24 16.18
N ASP A 333 -25.21 3.01 15.17
CA ASP A 333 -24.82 4.41 14.95
C ASP A 333 -23.30 4.66 14.93
N MET A 334 -22.54 3.66 14.48
CA MET A 334 -21.09 3.74 14.37
C MET A 334 -20.62 4.76 13.32
N TYR A 335 -21.37 4.95 12.22
CA TYR A 335 -20.99 5.88 11.16
C TYR A 335 -22.18 6.75 10.74
N PRO A 336 -22.07 8.09 10.80
CA PRO A 336 -23.13 8.96 10.32
C PRO A 336 -23.16 8.89 8.79
N CYS A 337 -24.15 8.19 8.22
CA CYS A 337 -24.30 8.13 6.78
C CYS A 337 -25.13 9.32 6.27
N PRO A 338 -24.60 10.18 5.38
CA PRO A 338 -25.37 11.27 4.80
C PRO A 338 -26.52 10.73 3.94
N LYS A 339 -27.73 11.29 4.05
CA LYS A 339 -28.92 10.89 3.28
C LYS A 339 -28.86 11.21 1.78
N ARG A 340 -27.68 11.48 1.21
CA ARG A 340 -27.55 11.93 -0.18
C ARG A 340 -27.13 10.78 -1.09
N PRO A 341 -27.78 10.60 -2.25
CA PRO A 341 -27.33 9.64 -3.25
C PRO A 341 -25.99 10.11 -3.87
N LEU A 342 -25.18 9.15 -4.36
CA LEU A 342 -23.99 9.35 -5.22
C LEU A 342 -22.64 9.74 -4.55
N GLN A 343 -22.40 9.34 -3.31
CA GLN A 343 -21.09 9.54 -2.67
C GLN A 343 -20.18 8.31 -2.78
N CYS A 344 -18.87 8.51 -2.69
CA CYS A 344 -17.91 7.41 -2.57
C CYS A 344 -18.15 6.62 -1.26
N PRO A 345 -17.67 5.36 -1.18
CA PRO A 345 -17.61 4.65 0.08
C PRO A 345 -16.89 5.47 1.17
N PRO A 346 -17.18 5.24 2.46
CA PRO A 346 -16.56 6.00 3.55
C PRO A 346 -15.03 6.07 3.43
N LEU A 347 -14.47 7.28 3.34
CA LEU A 347 -13.02 7.47 3.29
C LEU A 347 -12.46 7.31 4.71
N VAL A 348 -12.00 6.12 5.05
CA VAL A 348 -11.52 5.77 6.39
C VAL A 348 -10.06 5.35 6.42
N ALA A 349 -9.40 5.65 7.53
CA ALA A 349 -8.04 5.23 7.82
C ALA A 349 -7.91 4.91 9.30
N VAL A 350 -7.10 3.91 9.63
CA VAL A 350 -6.74 3.56 11.00
C VAL A 350 -5.25 3.84 11.20
N VAL A 351 -4.93 4.60 12.24
CA VAL A 351 -3.57 4.93 12.66
C VAL A 351 -3.51 4.81 14.18
N ASN A 352 -2.50 4.15 14.71
CA ASN A 352 -2.31 3.93 16.15
C ASN A 352 -3.57 3.41 16.85
N ASN A 353 -4.24 2.46 16.19
CA ASN A 353 -5.49 1.87 16.65
C ASN A 353 -6.65 2.87 16.86
N GLN A 354 -6.58 4.05 16.23
CA GLN A 354 -7.64 5.06 16.21
C GLN A 354 -8.21 5.16 14.80
N LEU A 355 -9.54 5.22 14.71
CA LEU A 355 -10.25 5.33 13.43
C LEU A 355 -10.49 6.80 13.08
N TYR A 356 -10.14 7.16 11.86
CA TYR A 356 -10.38 8.47 11.26
C TYR A 356 -11.23 8.32 10.00
N ALA A 357 -12.06 9.31 9.74
CA ALA A 357 -12.84 9.42 8.52
C ALA A 357 -12.68 10.82 7.92
N ALA A 358 -12.52 10.88 6.61
CA ALA A 358 -12.61 12.11 5.84
C ALA A 358 -14.05 12.29 5.34
N ASP A 359 -14.70 13.36 5.78
CA ASP A 359 -16.02 13.74 5.30
C ASP A 359 -15.89 14.49 3.97
N GLN A 360 -16.24 13.83 2.87
CA GLN A 360 -16.19 14.43 1.55
C GLN A 360 -17.07 15.69 1.40
N THR A 361 -18.11 15.87 2.21
CA THR A 361 -19.03 17.01 2.04
C THR A 361 -18.56 18.28 2.72
N THR A 362 -17.92 18.14 3.88
CA THR A 362 -17.46 19.26 4.70
C THR A 362 -15.95 19.47 4.58
N ASN A 363 -15.25 18.52 3.94
CA ASN A 363 -13.80 18.44 3.87
C ASN A 363 -13.13 18.31 5.25
N GLU A 364 -13.88 17.85 6.25
CA GLU A 364 -13.43 17.67 7.63
C GLU A 364 -12.86 16.27 7.86
N VAL A 365 -11.84 16.20 8.70
CA VAL A 365 -11.31 14.95 9.21
C VAL A 365 -11.86 14.74 10.60
N LYS A 366 -12.50 13.59 10.80
CA LYS A 366 -13.18 13.24 12.05
C LYS A 366 -12.50 12.02 12.67
N LYS A 367 -12.34 12.03 13.99
CA LYS A 367 -11.84 10.93 14.81
C LYS A 367 -13.00 10.25 15.53
N TYR A 368 -13.04 8.92 15.46
CA TYR A 368 -14.05 8.10 16.11
C TYR A 368 -13.77 7.91 17.60
N ASN A 369 -14.79 8.11 18.43
CA ASN A 369 -14.77 7.80 19.86
C ASN A 369 -15.44 6.44 20.10
N LYS A 370 -14.64 5.46 20.51
CA LYS A 370 -15.07 4.07 20.71
C LYS A 370 -16.02 3.87 21.89
N MET A 371 -16.04 4.79 22.86
CA MET A 371 -16.83 4.63 24.10
C MET A 371 -18.31 4.94 23.90
N ASN A 372 -18.62 5.89 23.03
CA ASN A 372 -19.98 6.39 22.83
C ASN A 372 -20.41 6.39 21.35
N ASN A 373 -19.60 5.81 20.46
CA ASN A 373 -19.84 5.74 19.01
C ASN A 373 -20.04 7.10 18.33
N THR A 374 -19.37 8.15 18.83
CA THR A 374 -19.46 9.49 18.24
C THR A 374 -18.22 9.87 17.43
N TRP A 375 -18.35 10.89 16.59
CA TRP A 375 -17.26 11.41 15.76
C TRP A 375 -16.96 12.86 16.15
N SER A 376 -15.69 13.17 16.34
CA SER A 376 -15.21 14.51 16.69
C SER A 376 -14.34 15.06 15.56
N VAL A 377 -14.53 16.32 15.19
CA VAL A 377 -13.71 16.98 14.16
C VAL A 377 -12.32 17.23 14.74
N VAL A 378 -11.29 16.78 14.02
CA VAL A 378 -9.88 16.97 14.39
C VAL A 378 -9.13 17.83 13.39
N GLY A 379 -9.75 18.18 12.26
CA GLY A 379 -9.11 18.96 11.21
C GLY A 379 -9.87 19.06 9.91
N ARG A 380 -9.19 19.59 8.89
CA ARG A 380 -9.66 19.63 7.50
C ARG A 380 -8.61 19.03 6.57
N LEU A 381 -9.06 18.44 5.47
CA LEU A 381 -8.17 17.95 4.43
C LEU A 381 -7.48 19.12 3.70
N PRO A 382 -6.21 18.96 3.28
CA PRO A 382 -5.50 19.98 2.49
C PRO A 382 -6.01 20.04 1.05
N LEU A 383 -6.60 18.93 0.58
CA LEU A 383 -7.22 18.79 -0.73
C LEU A 383 -8.74 18.89 -0.59
N ARG A 384 -9.39 19.40 -1.64
CA ARG A 384 -10.85 19.54 -1.72
C ARG A 384 -11.52 18.22 -2.11
N ALA A 385 -11.87 17.41 -1.11
CA ALA A 385 -12.61 16.15 -1.33
C ALA A 385 -14.07 16.38 -1.81
N ASP A 386 -14.61 17.57 -1.59
CA ASP A 386 -15.96 18.01 -2.00
C ASP A 386 -16.12 18.13 -3.52
N SER A 387 -15.02 18.38 -4.23
CA SER A 387 -15.06 18.69 -5.66
C SER A 387 -15.56 17.52 -6.53
N ASN A 388 -15.37 16.27 -6.07
CA ASN A 388 -15.79 15.06 -6.78
C ASN A 388 -16.54 14.06 -5.88
N ASN A 389 -17.27 14.54 -4.85
CA ASN A 389 -17.99 13.67 -3.90
C ASN A 389 -17.09 12.57 -3.26
N GLY A 390 -15.82 12.90 -3.00
CA GLY A 390 -14.80 12.00 -2.44
C GLY A 390 -14.10 11.07 -3.44
N TRP A 391 -14.53 11.04 -4.71
CA TRP A 391 -13.85 10.27 -5.75
C TRP A 391 -12.52 10.92 -6.18
N GLY A 392 -11.52 10.10 -6.52
CA GLY A 392 -10.21 10.57 -6.98
C GLY A 392 -9.25 10.96 -5.85
N LEU A 393 -9.66 10.75 -4.59
CA LEU A 393 -8.86 10.96 -3.40
C LEU A 393 -8.68 9.63 -2.65
N ALA A 394 -7.48 9.38 -2.18
CA ALA A 394 -7.18 8.26 -1.32
C ALA A 394 -6.86 8.75 0.10
N PHE A 395 -7.59 8.22 1.08
CA PHE A 395 -7.32 8.41 2.50
C PHE A 395 -6.90 7.08 3.10
N ARG A 396 -5.69 6.99 3.63
CA ARG A 396 -5.07 5.73 4.10
C ARG A 396 -4.21 5.96 5.35
N GLY A 397 -4.08 4.93 6.18
CA GLY A 397 -3.04 4.88 7.21
C GLY A 397 -1.72 4.41 6.60
N CYS A 398 -0.61 5.02 7.01
CA CYS A 398 0.74 4.67 6.61
C CYS A 398 1.65 4.75 7.84
N GLY A 399 1.80 3.64 8.56
CA GLY A 399 2.45 3.61 9.87
C GLY A 399 1.69 4.45 10.89
N ASP A 400 2.42 5.38 11.51
CA ASP A 400 1.95 6.37 12.48
C ASP A 400 1.30 7.61 11.84
N LYS A 401 1.14 7.61 10.51
CA LYS A 401 0.70 8.79 9.73
C LYS A 401 -0.60 8.53 9.00
N LEU A 402 -1.46 9.54 8.98
CA LEU A 402 -2.55 9.62 8.02
C LEU A 402 -2.00 10.16 6.70
N LEU A 403 -2.31 9.47 5.61
CA LEU A 403 -1.90 9.82 4.26
C LEU A 403 -3.14 10.20 3.43
N VAL A 404 -3.05 11.34 2.76
CA VAL A 404 -4.02 11.80 1.77
C VAL A 404 -3.30 11.92 0.43
N VAL A 405 -3.83 11.25 -0.60
CA VAL A 405 -3.28 11.30 -1.95
C VAL A 405 -4.38 11.76 -2.90
N GLY A 406 -4.11 12.83 -3.64
CA GLY A 406 -5.06 13.37 -4.61
C GLY A 406 -4.48 14.55 -5.36
N GLY A 407 -5.17 15.00 -6.40
CA GLY A 407 -4.82 16.21 -7.13
C GLY A 407 -5.96 17.22 -7.10
N GLN A 408 -5.65 18.47 -7.39
CA GLN A 408 -6.65 19.51 -7.62
C GLN A 408 -7.01 19.55 -9.11
N LEU A 409 -8.31 19.73 -9.40
CA LEU A 409 -8.82 19.84 -10.77
C LEU A 409 -8.06 20.90 -11.55
N GLY A 410 -7.60 20.55 -12.75
CA GLY A 410 -6.84 21.44 -13.64
C GLY A 410 -5.33 21.46 -13.43
N CYS A 411 -4.82 20.92 -12.32
CA CYS A 411 -3.39 21.04 -11.99
C CYS A 411 -2.49 19.96 -12.63
N GLY A 412 -3.05 18.84 -13.11
CA GLY A 412 -2.29 17.81 -13.84
C GLY A 412 -1.26 17.02 -13.02
N TYR A 413 -1.19 17.23 -11.70
CA TYR A 413 -0.33 16.53 -10.75
C TYR A 413 -1.12 15.97 -9.57
N VAL A 414 -0.56 14.95 -8.91
CA VAL A 414 -1.04 14.39 -7.63
C VAL A 414 -0.07 14.79 -6.52
N VAL A 415 -0.60 15.15 -5.36
CA VAL A 415 0.19 15.44 -4.15
C VAL A 415 -0.11 14.40 -3.09
N LEU A 416 0.95 13.94 -2.43
CA LEU A 416 0.88 13.09 -1.26
C LEU A 416 1.08 13.99 -0.04
N HIS A 417 0.04 14.14 0.77
CA HIS A 417 0.10 14.83 2.05
C HIS A 417 0.07 13.81 3.19
N TYR A 418 0.77 14.12 4.28
CA TYR A 418 0.67 13.34 5.51
C TYR A 418 0.42 14.23 6.72
N TRP A 419 -0.18 13.63 7.75
CA TRP A 419 -0.36 14.24 9.05
C TRP A 419 -0.13 13.18 10.13
N CYS A 420 0.63 13.52 11.16
CA CYS A 420 0.88 12.69 12.32
C CYS A 420 -0.06 13.13 13.46
N PRO A 421 -1.06 12.33 13.87
CA PRO A 421 -1.99 12.74 14.92
C PRO A 421 -1.35 12.91 16.30
N GLU A 422 -0.20 12.28 16.56
CA GLU A 422 0.48 12.30 17.87
C GLU A 422 1.45 13.47 18.05
N ASP A 423 1.95 14.06 16.96
CA ASP A 423 2.89 15.20 17.01
C ASP A 423 2.23 16.53 17.41
N GLY A 424 0.90 16.55 17.54
CA GLY A 424 0.12 17.77 17.75
C GLY A 424 0.07 18.22 19.20
N ASN A 425 1.07 18.98 19.65
CA ASN A 425 1.02 19.69 20.95
C ASN A 425 0.05 20.90 20.97
N ASN A 426 -0.47 21.37 19.83
CA ASN A 426 -1.21 22.64 19.73
C ASN A 426 -2.60 22.55 19.06
N GLY A 427 -3.16 21.36 18.83
CA GLY A 427 -4.55 21.22 18.35
C GLY A 427 -4.82 21.62 16.89
N GLU A 428 -3.83 22.11 16.14
CA GLU A 428 -3.97 22.38 14.70
C GLU A 428 -3.48 21.20 13.84
N THR A 429 -4.31 20.86 12.85
CA THR A 429 -4.05 19.79 11.87
C THR A 429 -3.11 20.30 10.80
N GLU A 430 -1.80 20.17 11.02
CA GLU A 430 -0.80 20.58 10.03
C GLU A 430 -0.51 19.44 9.04
N TRP A 431 -1.06 19.53 7.83
CA TRP A 431 -0.75 18.61 6.74
C TRP A 431 0.55 19.00 6.04
N LYS A 432 1.51 18.07 6.04
CA LYS A 432 2.82 18.26 5.38
C LYS A 432 2.82 17.59 4.00
N VAL A 433 3.49 18.22 3.04
CA VAL A 433 3.70 17.63 1.71
C VAL A 433 4.82 16.58 1.80
N LEU A 434 4.52 15.35 1.40
CA LEU A 434 5.48 14.25 1.34
C LEU A 434 6.16 14.16 -0.03
N SER A 435 5.37 14.25 -1.10
CA SER A 435 5.86 14.21 -2.47
C SER A 435 4.82 14.79 -3.43
N VAL A 436 5.29 15.35 -4.53
CA VAL A 436 4.46 15.75 -5.67
C VAL A 436 4.80 14.83 -6.84
N ARG A 437 3.78 14.32 -7.53
CA ARG A 437 3.93 13.54 -8.75
C ARG A 437 3.38 14.35 -9.92
N GLU A 438 4.28 14.87 -10.73
CA GLU A 438 3.91 15.60 -11.94
C GLU A 438 3.43 14.67 -13.05
N ARG A 439 2.61 15.20 -13.96
CA ARG A 439 2.12 14.51 -15.18
C ARG A 439 1.34 13.22 -14.89
N SER A 440 0.89 13.01 -13.66
CA SER A 440 0.05 11.88 -13.27
C SER A 440 -1.44 12.08 -13.57
N GLY A 441 -1.83 13.29 -13.97
CA GLY A 441 -3.20 13.76 -13.86
C GLY A 441 -3.52 14.13 -12.40
N ALA A 442 -4.79 14.48 -12.13
CA ALA A 442 -5.24 14.90 -10.79
C ALA A 442 -6.09 13.83 -10.06
N PHE A 443 -6.39 12.71 -10.72
CA PHE A 443 -7.36 11.72 -10.22
C PHE A 443 -6.67 10.40 -9.88
N VAL A 444 -6.73 10.04 -8.60
CA VAL A 444 -6.23 8.76 -8.09
C VAL A 444 -7.32 7.71 -8.26
N CYS A 445 -7.09 6.72 -9.12
CA CYS A 445 -8.03 5.62 -9.34
C CYS A 445 -7.96 4.60 -8.20
N ASN A 446 -6.75 4.25 -7.79
CA ASN A 446 -6.50 3.23 -6.78
C ASN A 446 -5.30 3.60 -5.92
N CYS A 447 -5.40 3.24 -4.65
CA CYS A 447 -4.32 3.42 -3.69
C CYS A 447 -4.40 2.34 -2.61
N ALA A 448 -3.27 1.67 -2.40
CA ALA A 448 -3.08 0.67 -1.35
C ALA A 448 -1.74 0.93 -0.65
N VAL A 449 -1.72 0.82 0.67
CA VAL A 449 -0.50 0.88 1.46
C VAL A 449 -0.11 -0.54 1.83
N MET A 450 1.11 -0.94 1.48
CA MET A 450 1.65 -2.25 1.81
C MET A 450 2.67 -2.10 2.94
N SER A 451 2.51 -2.91 3.98
CA SER A 451 3.36 -2.94 5.17
C SER A 451 4.06 -4.29 5.23
N CYS A 452 5.37 -4.33 4.94
CA CYS A 452 6.14 -5.58 4.90
C CYS A 452 7.62 -5.45 5.27
#